data_AF-A0A2P6PIG8-F1
#
_entry.id   AF-A0A2P6PIG8-F1
#
_cell.length_a   1.000
_cell.length_b   1.000
_cell.length_c   1.000
_cell.angle_alpha   90.00
_cell.angle_beta   90.00
_cell.angle_gamma   90.00
#
_symmetry.space_group_name_H-M   'P 1'
#
loop_
_entity.id
_entity.type
_entity.pdbx_description
1 polymer ?
#
loop_
_entity_poly.entity_id
_entity_poly.type
_entity_poly.pdbx_seq_one_letter_code
_entity_poly.pdbx_strand_id
1 'polypeptide(L)'
;MEEEMEALQKNHTWELVVLPKGKRSVGCKWVYIIKHDLDGSVSRYKARLVAKGFTQTYGVDYDETFAPVAKINTIRVLLSLAANLDWPLKQLDVKNAFLHGDLAEEVYMSLPPGYETADKTDVVCRLKKSLYGLKQSPRAWFGRFTQAMKRYGYKQSNSNHTLLLKHQKGKVTALIIYVNDMVITGDD
;
A
#
# COMPACT_ATOMS: atom_id res chain seq x y z
N MET A 1 -10.30 7.94 14.28
CA MET A 1 -10.39 8.73 13.03
C MET A 1 -9.20 9.66 12.94
N GLU A 2 -8.91 10.39 14.01
CA GLU A 2 -7.75 11.29 14.14
C GLU A 2 -6.42 10.62 13.77
N GLU A 3 -6.09 9.45 14.33
CA GLU A 3 -4.84 8.74 13.99
C GLU A 3 -4.67 8.50 12.47
N GLU A 4 -5.76 8.20 11.76
CA GLU A 4 -5.72 8.00 10.30
C GLU A 4 -5.54 9.36 9.59
N MET A 5 -6.23 10.41 10.04
CA MET A 5 -6.08 11.75 9.48
C MET A 5 -4.66 12.31 9.70
N GLU A 6 -4.06 12.10 10.86
CA GLU A 6 -2.67 12.45 11.14
C GLU A 6 -1.72 11.71 10.19
N ALA A 7 -1.93 10.41 9.97
CA ALA A 7 -1.16 9.65 9.01
C ALA A 7 -1.31 10.19 7.58
N LEU A 8 -2.52 10.58 7.18
CA LEU A 8 -2.80 11.16 5.86
C LEU A 8 -2.11 12.51 5.66
N GLN A 9 -2.15 13.36 6.68
CA GLN A 9 -1.49 14.68 6.68
C GLN A 9 0.04 14.53 6.66
N LYS A 10 0.60 13.66 7.52
CA LYS A 10 2.04 13.38 7.59
C LYS A 10 2.63 12.88 6.27
N ASN A 11 1.86 12.09 5.52
CA ASN A 11 2.29 11.59 4.21
C ASN A 11 2.02 12.59 3.05
N HIS A 12 1.47 13.77 3.35
CA HIS A 12 1.02 14.74 2.33
C HIS A 12 0.15 14.07 1.26
N THR A 13 -0.81 13.26 1.71
CA THR A 13 -1.58 12.34 0.84
C THR A 13 -2.31 13.07 -0.29
N TRP A 14 -2.75 14.31 -0.02
CA TRP A 14 -3.43 15.15 -1.00
C TRP A 14 -3.14 16.63 -0.78
N GLU A 15 -3.53 17.43 -1.76
CA GLU A 15 -3.68 18.88 -1.64
C GLU A 15 -5.14 19.27 -1.87
N LEU A 16 -5.60 20.34 -1.20
CA LEU A 16 -6.95 20.86 -1.39
C LEU A 16 -6.97 21.80 -2.59
N VAL A 17 -7.86 21.55 -3.53
CA VAL A 17 -8.01 22.35 -4.76
C VAL A 17 -9.47 22.51 -5.12
N VAL A 18 -9.80 23.52 -5.92
CA VAL A 18 -11.12 23.61 -6.57
C VAL A 18 -11.18 22.56 -7.67
N LEU A 19 -12.27 21.80 -7.75
CA LEU A 19 -12.44 20.76 -8.77
C LEU A 19 -12.37 21.40 -10.17
N PRO A 20 -11.42 20.99 -11.04
CA PRO A 20 -11.31 21.57 -12.36
C PRO A 20 -12.53 21.24 -13.22
N LYS A 21 -12.88 22.18 -14.12
CA LYS A 21 -14.00 21.99 -15.05
C LYS A 21 -13.81 20.72 -15.88
N GLY A 22 -14.86 19.90 -15.95
CA GLY A 22 -14.87 18.65 -16.72
C GLY A 22 -14.24 17.44 -16.01
N LYS A 23 -13.66 17.62 -14.81
CA LYS A 23 -13.18 16.51 -13.97
C LYS A 23 -14.29 16.02 -13.05
N ARG A 24 -14.19 14.76 -12.62
CA ARG A 24 -15.08 14.14 -11.64
C ARG A 24 -14.27 13.74 -10.42
N SER A 25 -14.87 13.87 -9.24
CA SER A 25 -14.28 13.39 -8.00
C SER A 25 -14.75 11.97 -7.68
N VAL A 26 -13.85 11.18 -7.10
CA VAL A 26 -14.13 9.87 -6.51
C VAL A 26 -14.61 10.10 -5.08
N GLY A 27 -15.74 9.51 -4.71
CA GLY A 27 -16.19 9.62 -3.31
C GLY A 27 -15.26 8.87 -2.35
N CYS A 28 -15.37 9.12 -1.05
CA CYS A 28 -14.71 8.32 -0.02
C CYS A 28 -15.66 7.94 1.11
N LYS A 29 -15.23 7.05 1.99
CA LYS A 29 -15.96 6.66 3.21
C LYS A 29 -15.00 6.24 4.32
N TRP A 30 -15.46 6.37 5.56
CA TRP A 30 -14.80 5.77 6.71
C TRP A 30 -15.16 4.29 6.82
N VAL A 31 -14.16 3.46 7.04
CA VAL A 31 -14.32 2.03 7.39
C VAL A 31 -13.78 1.83 8.79
N TYR A 32 -14.62 1.30 9.67
CA TYR A 32 -14.29 1.03 11.06
C TYR A 32 -14.09 -0.47 11.28
N ILE A 33 -13.05 -0.83 12.02
CA ILE A 33 -12.69 -2.21 12.35
C ILE A 33 -12.38 -2.25 13.83
N ILE A 34 -13.01 -3.16 14.55
CA ILE A 34 -12.64 -3.52 15.92
C ILE A 34 -11.66 -4.69 15.82
N LYS A 35 -10.49 -4.53 16.43
CA LYS A 35 -9.50 -5.60 16.58
C LYS A 35 -9.65 -6.18 17.98
N HIS A 36 -9.57 -7.51 18.04
CA HIS A 36 -9.66 -8.28 19.27
C HIS A 36 -8.32 -8.97 19.54
N ASP A 37 -8.01 -9.13 20.82
CA ASP A 37 -6.94 -10.00 21.29
C ASP A 37 -7.35 -11.48 21.23
N LEU A 38 -6.41 -12.38 21.49
CA LEU A 38 -6.64 -13.83 21.46
C LEU A 38 -7.68 -14.29 22.50
N ASP A 39 -7.82 -13.55 23.60
CA ASP A 39 -8.81 -13.78 24.65
C ASP A 39 -10.19 -13.18 24.32
N GLY A 40 -10.34 -12.54 23.15
CA GLY A 40 -11.57 -11.91 22.68
C GLY A 40 -11.78 -10.47 23.17
N SER A 41 -10.93 -9.96 24.06
CA SER A 41 -11.01 -8.56 24.52
C SER A 41 -10.69 -7.59 23.37
N VAL A 42 -11.17 -6.35 23.46
CA VAL A 42 -10.94 -5.35 22.41
C VAL A 42 -9.53 -4.80 22.52
N SER A 43 -8.70 -5.08 21.52
CA SER A 43 -7.32 -4.60 21.46
C SER A 43 -7.21 -3.21 20.86
N ARG A 44 -8.02 -2.90 19.83
CA ARG A 44 -7.96 -1.60 19.15
C ARG A 44 -9.21 -1.27 18.33
N TYR A 45 -9.62 -0.01 18.38
CA TYR A 45 -10.53 0.58 17.40
C TYR A 45 -9.73 1.20 16.25
N LYS A 46 -9.97 0.74 15.02
CA LYS A 46 -9.28 1.23 13.83
C LYS A 46 -10.26 1.89 12.88
N ALA A 47 -9.94 3.10 12.43
CA ALA A 47 -10.63 3.77 11.34
C ALA A 47 -9.70 3.85 10.13
N ARG A 48 -10.24 3.72 8.93
CA ARG A 48 -9.53 3.94 7.67
C ARG A 48 -10.36 4.79 6.74
N LEU A 49 -9.72 5.74 6.08
CA LEU A 49 -10.35 6.45 4.97
C LEU A 49 -10.15 5.64 3.69
N VAL A 50 -11.25 5.30 3.04
CA VAL A 50 -11.25 4.45 1.86
C VAL A 50 -11.92 5.18 0.70
N ALA A 51 -11.19 5.34 -0.40
CA ALA A 51 -11.73 5.84 -1.65
C ALA A 51 -12.74 4.83 -2.23
N LYS A 52 -13.82 5.33 -2.82
CA LYS A 52 -14.82 4.53 -3.52
C LYS A 52 -14.32 4.17 -4.92
N GLY A 53 -13.17 3.51 -5.04
CA GLY A 53 -12.54 3.26 -6.35
C GLY A 53 -13.36 2.38 -7.31
N PHE A 54 -14.44 1.75 -6.85
CA PHE A 54 -15.41 1.15 -7.76
C PHE A 54 -16.11 2.16 -8.69
N THR A 55 -16.06 3.46 -8.37
CA THR A 55 -16.55 4.53 -9.26
C THR A 55 -15.48 5.03 -10.23
N GLN A 56 -14.25 4.52 -10.17
CA GLN A 56 -13.17 4.91 -11.09
C GLN A 56 -13.35 4.30 -12.48
N THR A 57 -13.06 5.09 -13.50
CA THR A 57 -13.16 4.75 -14.92
C THR A 57 -11.77 4.45 -15.50
N TYR A 58 -11.65 3.32 -16.21
CA TYR A 58 -10.41 2.94 -16.91
C TYR A 58 -10.06 3.95 -18.01
N GLY A 59 -8.79 4.29 -18.15
CA GLY A 59 -8.30 5.30 -19.11
C GLY A 59 -8.63 6.74 -18.74
N VAL A 60 -9.25 6.97 -17.57
CA VAL A 60 -9.52 8.31 -17.03
C VAL A 60 -8.86 8.46 -15.66
N ASP A 61 -9.20 7.56 -14.72
CA ASP A 61 -8.72 7.62 -13.33
C ASP A 61 -7.58 6.64 -13.05
N TYR A 62 -7.37 5.65 -13.93
CA TYR A 62 -6.33 4.63 -13.84
C TYR A 62 -6.11 3.93 -15.18
N ASP A 63 -4.88 3.48 -15.41
CA ASP A 63 -4.51 2.71 -16.61
C ASP A 63 -4.20 1.24 -16.29
N GLU A 64 -3.72 0.92 -15.08
CA GLU A 64 -3.35 -0.45 -14.70
C GLU A 64 -3.65 -0.73 -13.22
N THR A 65 -4.10 -1.95 -12.91
CA THR A 65 -4.54 -2.34 -11.55
C THR A 65 -3.68 -3.45 -10.93
N PHE A 66 -2.51 -3.73 -11.50
CA PHE A 66 -1.68 -4.86 -11.08
C PHE A 66 -1.29 -4.76 -9.60
N ALA A 67 -1.51 -5.84 -8.84
CA ALA A 67 -1.14 -5.94 -7.43
C ALA A 67 -0.02 -6.98 -7.25
N PRO A 68 0.95 -6.75 -6.34
CA PRO A 68 1.96 -7.75 -6.03
C PRO A 68 1.33 -8.90 -5.23
N VAL A 69 1.05 -9.99 -5.91
CA VAL A 69 0.60 -11.24 -5.27
C VAL A 69 1.74 -12.24 -5.35
N ALA A 70 2.31 -12.58 -4.20
CA ALA A 70 3.34 -13.60 -4.15
C ALA A 70 2.78 -14.98 -4.53
N LYS A 71 3.49 -15.67 -5.42
CA LYS A 71 3.15 -17.03 -5.84
C LYS A 71 3.39 -18.00 -4.68
N ILE A 72 2.40 -18.83 -4.36
CA ILE A 72 2.48 -19.82 -3.28
C ILE A 72 3.66 -20.79 -3.45
N ASN A 73 3.98 -21.17 -4.68
CA ASN A 73 5.13 -22.04 -4.97
C ASN A 73 6.45 -21.39 -4.57
N THR A 74 6.61 -20.08 -4.79
CA THR A 74 7.82 -19.35 -4.37
C THR A 74 7.91 -19.27 -2.84
N ILE A 75 6.78 -19.02 -2.16
CA ILE A 75 6.75 -19.03 -0.69
C ILE A 75 7.17 -20.40 -0.17
N ARG A 76 6.62 -21.50 -0.71
CA ARG A 76 6.97 -22.87 -0.31
C ARG A 76 8.45 -23.18 -0.51
N VAL A 77 9.03 -22.76 -1.63
CA VAL A 77 10.47 -22.92 -1.89
C VAL A 77 11.30 -22.15 -0.86
N LEU A 78 10.95 -20.90 -0.55
CA LEU A 78 11.66 -20.12 0.47
C LEU A 78 11.57 -20.75 1.86
N LEU A 79 10.38 -21.23 2.25
CA LEU A 79 10.20 -21.93 3.54
C LEU A 79 11.00 -23.23 3.58
N SER A 80 11.03 -23.97 2.48
CA SER A 80 11.83 -25.19 2.36
C SER A 80 13.33 -24.90 2.47
N LEU A 81 13.83 -23.86 1.79
CA LEU A 81 15.22 -23.43 1.91
C LEU A 81 15.55 -23.02 3.34
N ALA A 82 14.69 -22.21 3.97
CA ALA A 82 14.90 -21.77 5.33
C ALA A 82 14.97 -22.94 6.33
N ALA A 83 14.07 -23.92 6.20
CA ALA A 83 14.06 -25.10 7.05
C ALA A 83 15.27 -26.04 6.81
N ASN A 84 15.71 -26.22 5.55
CA ASN A 84 16.80 -27.14 5.22
C ASN A 84 18.19 -26.54 5.46
N LEU A 85 18.33 -25.21 5.36
CA LEU A 85 19.61 -24.50 5.52
C LEU A 85 19.72 -23.78 6.86
N ASP A 86 18.75 -24.01 7.76
CA ASP A 86 18.65 -23.36 9.08
C ASP A 86 18.70 -21.83 9.01
N TRP A 87 18.04 -21.26 7.99
CA TRP A 87 17.98 -19.80 7.85
C TRP A 87 16.90 -19.22 8.75
N PRO A 88 17.17 -18.09 9.45
CA PRO A 88 16.14 -17.39 10.18
C PRO A 88 15.03 -16.92 9.23
N LEU A 89 13.79 -16.93 9.74
CA LEU A 89 12.64 -16.40 9.05
C LEU A 89 12.05 -15.23 9.84
N LYS A 90 11.91 -14.08 9.18
CA LYS A 90 11.36 -12.86 9.76
C LYS A 90 10.15 -12.41 8.94
N GLN A 91 9.03 -12.19 9.62
CA GLN A 91 7.85 -11.56 9.03
C GLN A 91 7.79 -10.08 9.42
N LEU A 92 7.45 -9.23 8.46
CA LEU A 92 7.23 -7.80 8.65
C LEU A 92 5.89 -7.40 8.05
N ASP A 93 5.18 -6.47 8.71
CA ASP A 93 3.96 -5.82 8.18
C ASP A 93 4.23 -4.33 8.00
N VAL A 94 3.99 -3.81 6.79
CA VAL A 94 4.16 -2.39 6.52
C VAL A 94 2.91 -1.61 6.92
N LYS A 95 3.03 -0.82 7.99
CA LYS A 95 2.00 0.11 8.42
C LYS A 95 1.70 1.14 7.33
N ASN A 96 0.41 1.24 6.98
CA ASN A 96 -0.12 2.21 6.01
C ASN A 96 0.57 2.14 4.64
N ALA A 97 0.95 0.93 4.22
CA ALA A 97 1.62 0.63 2.95
C ALA A 97 1.16 1.50 1.76
N PHE A 98 -0.15 1.58 1.49
CA PHE A 98 -0.66 2.33 0.33
C PHE A 98 -0.42 3.84 0.41
N LEU A 99 -0.34 4.44 1.60
CA LEU A 99 -0.05 5.88 1.75
C LEU A 99 1.38 6.25 1.32
N HIS A 100 2.28 5.26 1.23
CA HIS A 100 3.64 5.46 0.76
C HIS A 100 3.75 5.45 -0.77
N GLY A 101 2.78 4.86 -1.47
CA GLY A 101 2.75 4.76 -2.93
C GLY A 101 2.51 6.12 -3.58
N ASP A 102 3.38 6.52 -4.50
CA ASP A 102 3.19 7.73 -5.31
C ASP A 102 2.12 7.45 -6.37
N LEU A 103 1.12 8.34 -6.48
CA LEU A 103 0.08 8.22 -7.49
C LEU A 103 0.54 8.94 -8.76
N ALA A 104 0.62 8.21 -9.87
CA ALA A 104 1.02 8.79 -11.17
C ALA A 104 -0.18 9.45 -11.87
N GLU A 105 -1.36 8.84 -11.72
CA GLU A 105 -2.60 9.31 -12.32
C GLU A 105 -3.21 10.46 -11.51
N GLU A 106 -3.86 11.38 -12.22
CA GLU A 106 -4.53 12.50 -11.59
C GLU A 106 -5.92 12.08 -11.08
N VAL A 107 -6.03 11.86 -9.77
CA VAL A 107 -7.29 11.49 -9.11
C VAL A 107 -7.73 12.58 -8.15
N TYR A 108 -8.98 13.02 -8.30
CA TYR A 108 -9.66 13.90 -7.36
C TYR A 108 -10.58 13.08 -6.47
N MET A 109 -10.60 13.37 -5.17
CA MET A 109 -11.43 12.70 -4.19
C MET A 109 -12.28 13.73 -3.45
N SER A 110 -13.54 13.41 -3.14
CA SER A 110 -14.35 14.24 -2.26
C SER A 110 -13.68 14.39 -0.88
N LEU A 111 -13.99 15.47 -0.18
CA LEU A 111 -13.53 15.63 1.21
C LEU A 111 -13.98 14.43 2.06
N PRO A 112 -13.18 14.02 3.06
CA PRO A 112 -13.58 12.99 4.00
C PRO A 112 -14.87 13.40 4.73
N PRO A 113 -15.86 12.49 4.89
CA PRO A 113 -17.06 12.79 5.66
C PRO A 113 -16.70 13.28 7.08
N GLY A 114 -17.29 14.40 7.50
CA GLY A 114 -16.98 15.06 8.77
C GLY A 114 -15.85 16.09 8.73
N TYR A 115 -15.16 16.24 7.60
CA TYR A 115 -14.12 17.26 7.36
C TYR A 115 -14.51 18.23 6.23
N GLU A 116 -15.80 18.30 5.93
CA GLU A 116 -16.36 19.24 4.97
C GLU A 116 -16.31 20.67 5.56
N THR A 117 -15.98 21.65 4.71
CA THR A 117 -16.03 23.06 5.11
C THR A 117 -17.34 23.66 4.59
N ALA A 118 -18.11 24.30 5.48
CA ALA A 118 -19.45 24.81 5.18
C ALA A 118 -19.48 25.78 3.98
N ASP A 119 -18.35 26.42 3.68
CA ASP A 119 -18.26 27.51 2.71
C ASP A 119 -17.70 27.10 1.33
N LYS A 120 -17.35 25.83 1.09
CA LYS A 120 -16.62 25.42 -0.13
C LYS A 120 -17.14 24.12 -0.75
N THR A 121 -18.27 24.21 -1.44
CA THR A 121 -18.89 23.07 -2.17
C THR A 121 -18.01 22.51 -3.30
N ASP A 122 -17.09 23.30 -3.86
CA ASP A 122 -16.27 22.89 -5.01
C ASP A 122 -14.84 22.45 -4.63
N VAL A 123 -14.50 22.42 -3.34
CA VAL A 123 -13.16 21.99 -2.90
C VAL A 123 -13.08 20.48 -2.75
N VAL A 124 -12.05 19.91 -3.37
CA VAL A 124 -11.77 18.48 -3.40
C VAL A 124 -10.31 18.20 -3.03
N CYS A 125 -10.02 16.95 -2.66
CA CYS A 125 -8.66 16.46 -2.44
C CYS A 125 -8.06 15.99 -3.77
N ARG A 126 -7.03 16.65 -4.28
CA ARG A 126 -6.20 16.09 -5.35
C ARG A 126 -5.16 15.16 -4.75
N LEU A 127 -5.27 13.87 -5.04
CA LEU A 127 -4.44 12.84 -4.43
C LEU A 127 -3.01 12.88 -5.00
N LYS A 128 -2.02 12.95 -4.12
CA LYS A 128 -0.59 12.82 -4.42
C LYS A 128 -0.06 11.41 -4.10
N LYS A 129 -0.69 10.77 -3.11
CA LYS A 129 -0.39 9.41 -2.68
C LYS A 129 -1.57 8.51 -2.92
N SER A 130 -1.30 7.22 -3.06
CA SER A 130 -2.33 6.21 -3.22
C SER A 130 -3.08 5.98 -1.90
N LEU A 131 -4.34 5.58 -2.00
CA LEU A 131 -5.26 5.41 -0.87
C LEU A 131 -5.90 4.03 -0.89
N TYR A 132 -6.31 3.51 0.27
CA TYR A 132 -7.15 2.32 0.30
C TYR A 132 -8.39 2.51 -0.57
N GLY A 133 -8.72 1.50 -1.36
CA GLY A 133 -9.91 1.49 -2.21
C GLY A 133 -9.74 2.04 -3.62
N LEU A 134 -8.65 2.75 -3.94
CA LEU A 134 -8.32 3.03 -5.35
C LEU A 134 -7.83 1.76 -6.06
N LYS A 135 -8.13 1.65 -7.35
CA LYS A 135 -7.80 0.47 -8.16
C LYS A 135 -6.30 0.28 -8.38
N GLN A 136 -5.53 1.37 -8.44
CA GLN A 136 -4.09 1.37 -8.72
C GLN A 136 -3.22 1.38 -7.44
N SER A 137 -3.79 1.47 -6.24
CA SER A 137 -3.01 1.61 -5.01
C SER A 137 -2.02 0.48 -4.74
N PRO A 138 -2.38 -0.81 -4.95
CA PRO A 138 -1.41 -1.89 -4.79
C PRO A 138 -0.18 -1.75 -5.70
N ARG A 139 -0.39 -1.28 -6.94
CA ARG A 139 0.67 -1.03 -7.92
C ARG A 139 1.59 0.10 -7.47
N ALA A 140 0.99 1.25 -7.10
CA ALA A 140 1.72 2.43 -6.65
C ALA A 140 2.61 2.13 -5.45
N TRP A 141 2.06 1.41 -4.46
CA TRP A 141 2.82 0.92 -3.32
C TRP A 141 3.96 0.00 -3.74
N PHE A 142 3.68 -1.01 -4.57
CA PHE A 142 4.69 -1.98 -4.98
C PHE A 142 5.85 -1.34 -5.76
N GLY A 143 5.54 -0.39 -6.65
CA GLY A 143 6.54 0.37 -7.40
C GLY A 143 7.48 1.13 -6.47
N ARG A 144 6.91 1.87 -5.49
CA ARG A 144 7.68 2.59 -4.48
C ARG A 144 8.55 1.66 -3.65
N PHE A 145 7.98 0.56 -3.16
CA PHE A 145 8.67 -0.45 -2.38
C PHE A 145 9.86 -1.04 -3.15
N THR A 146 9.61 -1.50 -4.38
CA THR A 146 10.64 -2.10 -5.25
C THR A 146 11.78 -1.12 -5.53
N GLN A 147 11.46 0.16 -5.77
CA GLN A 147 12.46 1.20 -5.97
C GLN A 147 13.33 1.40 -4.72
N ALA A 148 12.73 1.42 -3.53
CA ALA A 148 13.47 1.52 -2.27
C ALA A 148 14.38 0.30 -2.07
N MET A 149 13.87 -0.92 -2.26
CA MET A 149 14.66 -2.14 -2.10
C MET A 149 15.84 -2.22 -3.07
N LYS A 150 15.67 -1.77 -4.31
CA LYS A 150 16.77 -1.67 -5.29
C LYS A 150 17.89 -0.76 -4.81
N ARG A 151 17.57 0.36 -4.15
CA ARG A 151 18.57 1.26 -3.54
C ARG A 151 19.33 0.60 -2.38
N TYR A 152 18.71 -0.34 -1.67
CA TYR A 152 19.35 -1.18 -0.66
C TYR A 152 20.12 -2.39 -1.23
N GLY A 153 20.28 -2.48 -2.55
CA GLY A 153 21.07 -3.52 -3.23
C GLY A 153 20.30 -4.80 -3.55
N TYR A 154 18.99 -4.83 -3.36
CA TYR A 154 18.18 -5.97 -3.78
C TYR A 154 17.93 -5.96 -5.29
N LYS A 155 17.89 -7.15 -5.88
CA LYS A 155 17.53 -7.38 -7.28
C LYS A 155 16.23 -8.17 -7.34
N GLN A 156 15.32 -7.70 -8.18
CA GLN A 156 14.05 -8.38 -8.43
C GLN A 156 14.30 -9.65 -9.26
N SER A 157 13.66 -10.75 -8.90
CA SER A 157 13.77 -12.01 -9.63
C SER A 157 12.97 -11.95 -10.95
N ASN A 158 13.54 -12.50 -12.02
CA ASN A 158 12.87 -12.62 -13.32
C ASN A 158 11.72 -13.63 -13.31
N SER A 159 11.83 -14.69 -12.49
CA SER A 159 10.82 -15.76 -12.42
C SER A 159 9.61 -15.36 -11.57
N ASN A 160 9.82 -14.44 -10.63
CA ASN A 160 8.76 -13.90 -9.78
C ASN A 160 9.08 -12.47 -9.35
N HIS A 161 8.28 -11.52 -9.86
CA HIS A 161 8.45 -10.09 -9.57
C HIS A 161 8.29 -9.75 -8.07
N THR A 162 7.60 -10.55 -7.26
CA THR A 162 7.47 -10.27 -5.83
C THR A 162 8.64 -10.79 -4.99
N LEU A 163 9.59 -11.51 -5.60
CA LEU A 163 10.80 -12.00 -4.95
C LEU A 163 11.95 -11.04 -5.25
N LEU A 164 12.61 -10.58 -4.19
CA LEU A 164 13.80 -9.76 -4.23
C LEU A 164 14.95 -10.48 -3.54
N LEU A 165 16.09 -10.56 -4.21
CA LEU A 165 17.30 -11.23 -3.74
C LEU A 165 18.42 -10.22 -3.59
N LYS A 166 19.12 -10.26 -2.46
CA LYS A 166 20.36 -9.51 -2.23
C LYS A 166 21.48 -10.52 -2.02
N HIS A 167 22.59 -10.33 -2.70
CA HIS A 167 23.79 -11.16 -2.51
C HIS A 167 24.91 -10.29 -1.96
N GLN A 168 25.54 -10.72 -0.87
CA GLN A 168 26.60 -9.98 -0.22
C GLN A 168 27.65 -10.96 0.34
N LYS A 169 28.92 -10.82 -0.08
CA LYS A 169 30.05 -11.65 0.40
C LYS A 169 29.79 -13.17 0.35
N GLY A 170 29.14 -13.65 -0.71
CA GLY A 170 28.81 -15.08 -0.88
C GLY A 170 27.54 -15.54 -0.16
N LYS A 171 26.92 -14.67 0.64
CA LYS A 171 25.65 -14.89 1.32
C LYS A 171 24.48 -14.32 0.54
N VAL A 172 23.27 -14.77 0.87
CA VAL A 172 22.01 -14.37 0.23
C VAL A 172 20.96 -13.96 1.26
N THR A 173 20.25 -12.87 0.95
CA THR A 173 18.99 -12.50 1.60
C THR A 173 17.88 -12.57 0.56
N ALA A 174 16.88 -13.40 0.84
CA ALA A 174 15.65 -13.50 0.07
C ALA A 174 14.52 -12.78 0.80
N LEU A 175 13.85 -11.89 0.08
CA LEU A 175 12.68 -11.16 0.55
C LEU A 175 11.54 -11.41 -0.43
N ILE A 176 10.39 -11.81 0.09
CA ILE A 176 9.16 -11.93 -0.68
C ILE A 176 8.09 -11.02 -0.09
N ILE A 177 7.41 -10.26 -0.94
CA ILE A 177 6.33 -9.36 -0.54
C ILE A 177 4.98 -9.87 -1.06
N TYR A 178 3.99 -9.90 -0.17
CA TYR A 178 2.59 -10.19 -0.47
C TYR A 178 1.75 -9.00 -0.02
N VAL A 179 1.41 -8.10 -0.94
CA VAL A 179 0.71 -6.84 -0.66
C VAL A 179 1.43 -5.98 0.40
N ASN A 180 1.09 -6.12 1.68
CA ASN A 180 1.70 -5.35 2.79
C ASN A 180 2.59 -6.21 3.70
N ASP A 181 2.44 -7.53 3.61
CA ASP A 181 3.22 -8.49 4.38
C ASP A 181 4.51 -8.85 3.64
N MET A 182 5.56 -9.05 4.41
CA MET A 182 6.87 -9.42 3.88
C MET A 182 7.45 -10.55 4.69
N VAL A 183 8.09 -11.48 3.99
CA VAL A 183 8.88 -12.54 4.61
C VAL A 183 10.32 -12.39 4.13
N ILE A 184 11.25 -12.41 5.08
CA ILE A 184 12.69 -12.31 4.85
C ILE A 184 13.36 -13.55 5.42
N THR A 185 14.26 -14.13 4.64
CA THR A 185 15.12 -15.24 5.06
C THR A 185 16.46 -15.17 4.33
N GLY A 186 17.47 -15.90 4.80
CA GLY A 186 18.82 -15.84 4.26
C GLY A 186 19.88 -16.12 5.31
N ASP A 187 21.13 -16.20 4.87
CA ASP A 187 22.31 -16.44 5.71
C ASP A 187 23.17 -15.19 5.95
N ASP A 188 22.83 -14.04 5.37
CA ASP A 188 23.51 -12.73 5.52
C ASP A 188 23.67 -12.28 6.98
#